data_AF-A0A016SHX5-F1
#
_entry.id   AF-A0A016SHX5-F1
#
_cell.length_a   1.000
_cell.length_b   1.000
_cell.length_c   1.000
_cell.angle_alpha   90.00
_cell.angle_beta   90.00
_cell.angle_gamma   90.00
#
_symmetry.space_group_name_H-M   'P 1'
#
loop_
_entity.id
_entity.type
_entity.pdbx_description
1 polymer ?
#
loop_
_entity_poly.entity_id
_entity_poly.type
_entity_poly.pdbx_seq_one_letter_code
_entity_poly.pdbx_strand_id
1 'polypeptide(L)'
;MSPILLITVYDCGLEKKAARETRRPGNVGDLGAVRFTIDYEGSEMSALNKVLKTLYSDEGAMRQVIYPKATRYGCSARLRRNKKTGVRRMEWVCLYDKK
;
A
#
# COMPACT_ATOMS: atom_id res chain seq x y z
N MET A 1 17.73 -2.37 21.12
CA MET A 1 16.93 -1.14 20.96
C MET A 1 15.63 -1.56 20.31
N SER A 2 14.62 -1.93 21.12
CA SER A 2 13.32 -2.36 20.58
C SER A 2 12.66 -1.15 19.93
N PRO A 3 12.28 -1.21 18.64
CA PRO A 3 11.52 -0.12 18.06
C PRO A 3 10.17 -0.11 18.78
N ILE A 4 9.89 0.98 19.49
CA ILE A 4 8.52 1.30 19.90
C ILE A 4 7.74 1.37 18.60
N LEU A 5 6.96 0.33 18.30
CA LEU A 5 6.07 0.33 17.16
C LEU A 5 5.01 1.38 17.46
N LEU A 6 5.23 2.60 16.98
CA LEU A 6 4.24 3.66 17.07
C LEU A 6 3.02 3.18 16.28
N ILE A 7 1.88 3.12 16.96
CA ILE A 7 0.62 2.68 16.37
C ILE A 7 0.22 3.71 15.32
N THR A 8 0.30 3.34 14.04
CA THR A 8 -0.26 4.15 12.97
C THR A 8 -1.78 4.00 12.97
N VAL A 9 -2.50 5.11 13.07
CA VAL A 9 -3.97 5.12 13.07
C VAL A 9 -4.48 5.03 11.63
N TYR A 10 -5.45 4.15 11.38
CA TYR A 10 -6.10 4.08 10.08
C TYR A 10 -7.00 5.30 9.86
N ASP A 11 -6.79 6.02 8.76
CA ASP A 11 -7.48 7.27 8.41
C ASP A 11 -8.20 7.14 7.06
N CYS A 12 -9.54 7.17 7.10
CA CYS A 12 -10.40 7.04 5.91
C CYS A 12 -10.21 8.21 4.90
N GLY A 13 -9.73 9.37 5.36
CA GLY A 13 -9.37 10.49 4.50
C GLY A 13 -8.13 10.20 3.67
N LEU A 14 -7.13 9.52 4.25
CA LEU A 14 -5.97 8.98 3.54
C LEU A 14 -6.34 7.82 2.62
N GLU A 15 -7.25 6.93 3.03
CA GLU A 15 -7.81 5.89 2.16
C GLU A 15 -8.44 6.50 0.91
N LYS A 16 -9.28 7.53 1.07
CA LYS A 16 -9.93 8.21 -0.07
C LYS A 16 -8.90 8.86 -1.02
N LYS A 17 -7.77 9.34 -0.50
CA LYS A 17 -6.65 9.84 -1.31
C LYS A 17 -5.94 8.69 -2.03
N ALA A 18 -5.67 7.57 -1.34
CA ALA A 18 -5.08 6.38 -1.94
C ALA A 18 -5.95 5.81 -3.07
N ALA A 19 -7.28 5.82 -2.90
CA ALA A 19 -8.24 5.40 -3.93
C ALA A 19 -8.20 6.28 -5.19
N ARG A 20 -7.84 7.57 -5.04
CA ARG A 20 -7.60 8.46 -6.20
C ARG A 20 -6.25 8.16 -6.85
N GLU A 21 -5.22 7.94 -6.04
CA GLU A 21 -3.87 7.64 -6.50
C GLU A 21 -3.79 6.31 -7.27
N THR A 22 -4.55 5.27 -6.88
CA THR A 22 -4.67 4.02 -7.66
C THR A 22 -5.33 4.23 -9.04
N ARG A 23 -6.15 5.28 -9.19
CA ARG A 23 -6.85 5.59 -10.44
C ARG A 23 -6.04 6.51 -11.34
N ARG A 24 -5.42 7.53 -10.77
CA ARG A 24 -4.61 8.55 -11.44
C ARG A 24 -3.37 8.84 -10.60
N PRO A 25 -2.28 8.09 -10.82
CA PRO A 25 -1.04 8.26 -10.07
C PRO A 25 -0.42 9.65 -10.27
N GLY A 26 0.34 10.10 -9.28
CA GLY A 26 1.18 11.29 -9.37
C GLY A 26 0.74 12.48 -8.51
N ASN A 27 -0.24 12.31 -7.62
CA ASN A 27 -0.74 13.42 -6.79
C ASN A 27 -0.72 13.08 -5.29
N VAL A 28 0.48 12.81 -4.77
CA VAL A 28 0.69 12.48 -3.34
C VAL A 28 1.29 13.61 -2.51
N GLY A 29 1.81 14.68 -3.14
CA GLY A 29 2.39 15.84 -2.44
C GLY A 29 3.44 15.41 -1.39
N ASP A 30 3.31 15.94 -0.17
CA ASP A 30 4.19 15.63 0.96
C ASP A 30 3.85 14.33 1.70
N LEU A 31 2.90 13.53 1.18
CA LEU A 31 2.52 12.26 1.80
C LEU A 31 3.57 11.19 1.52
N GLY A 32 3.78 10.34 2.53
CA GLY A 32 4.49 9.08 2.36
C GLY A 32 3.65 8.13 1.50
N ALA A 33 4.29 7.33 0.64
CA ALA A 33 3.56 6.43 -0.25
C ALA A 33 4.27 5.09 -0.44
N VAL A 34 3.57 4.01 -0.12
CA VAL A 34 3.98 2.62 -0.41
C VAL A 34 3.07 2.07 -1.48
N ARG A 35 3.65 1.47 -2.52
CA ARG A 35 2.92 0.89 -3.66
C ARG A 35 3.39 -0.52 -3.90
N PHE A 36 2.45 -1.43 -4.08
CA PHE A 36 2.76 -2.80 -4.47
C PHE A 36 1.66 -3.33 -5.38
N THR A 37 2.05 -4.24 -6.27
CA THR A 37 1.14 -4.86 -7.24
C THR A 37 1.30 -6.36 -7.15
N ILE A 38 0.19 -7.09 -7.26
CA ILE A 38 0.20 -8.54 -7.29
C ILE A 38 -0.71 -9.07 -8.39
N ASP A 39 -0.16 -9.96 -9.21
CA ASP A 39 -0.92 -10.84 -10.08
C ASP A 39 -1.33 -12.09 -9.29
N TYR A 40 -2.57 -12.53 -9.43
CA TYR A 40 -3.10 -13.61 -8.62
C TYR A 40 -4.16 -14.47 -9.30
N GLU A 41 -4.20 -15.72 -8.84
CA GLU A 41 -5.26 -16.69 -9.02
C GLU A 41 -5.80 -17.10 -7.64
N GLY A 42 -7.02 -17.63 -7.57
CA GLY A 42 -7.67 -17.92 -6.27
C GLY A 42 -8.20 -16.68 -5.53
N SER A 43 -8.03 -16.63 -4.21
CA SER A 43 -8.63 -15.56 -3.38
C SER A 43 -7.74 -14.32 -3.27
N GLU A 44 -8.39 -13.15 -3.24
CA GLU A 44 -7.77 -11.85 -3.02
C GLU A 44 -6.94 -11.83 -1.73
N MET A 45 -7.46 -12.43 -0.66
CA MET A 45 -6.81 -12.41 0.65
C MET A 45 -5.54 -13.28 0.70
N SER A 46 -5.54 -14.43 0.00
CA SER A 46 -4.34 -15.26 -0.12
C SER A 46 -3.24 -14.53 -0.88
N ALA A 47 -3.61 -13.84 -1.96
CA ALA A 47 -2.69 -13.01 -2.73
C ALA A 47 -2.11 -11.89 -1.84
N LEU A 48 -2.97 -11.15 -1.14
CA LEU A 48 -2.53 -10.08 -0.25
C LEU A 48 -1.54 -10.57 0.81
N ASN A 49 -1.82 -11.71 1.46
CA ASN A 49 -0.91 -12.28 2.45
C ASN A 49 0.45 -12.67 1.85
N LYS A 50 0.51 -13.12 0.59
CA LYS A 50 1.77 -13.42 -0.09
C LYS A 50 2.56 -12.15 -0.38
N VAL A 51 1.93 -11.11 -0.93
CA VAL A 51 2.65 -9.88 -1.29
C VAL A 51 3.13 -9.11 -0.07
N LEU A 52 2.39 -9.14 1.05
CA LEU A 52 2.83 -8.50 2.30
C LEU A 52 4.10 -9.13 2.86
N LYS A 53 4.29 -10.46 2.70
CA LYS A 53 5.55 -11.12 3.08
C LYS A 53 6.74 -10.61 2.25
N THR A 54 6.52 -10.40 0.95
CA THR A 54 7.54 -9.83 0.07
C THR A 54 7.81 -8.35 0.40
N LEU A 55 6.77 -7.59 0.75
CA LEU A 55 6.87 -6.18 1.11
C LEU A 55 7.79 -5.96 2.32
N TYR A 56 7.80 -6.89 3.30
CA TYR A 56 8.72 -6.82 4.44
C TYR A 56 10.20 -6.90 4.05
N SER A 57 10.52 -7.43 2.86
CA SER A 57 11.89 -7.50 2.34
C SER A 57 12.26 -6.29 1.46
N ASP A 58 11.31 -5.41 1.16
CA ASP A 58 11.57 -4.17 0.41
C ASP A 58 11.98 -3.06 1.39
N GLU A 59 13.29 -2.80 1.50
CA GLU A 59 13.84 -1.80 2.41
C GLU A 59 13.28 -0.38 2.16
N GLY A 60 12.99 -0.04 0.90
CA GLY A 60 12.46 1.26 0.52
C GLY A 60 11.02 1.45 0.99
N ALA A 61 10.18 0.44 0.74
CA ALA A 61 8.82 0.41 1.27
C ALA A 61 8.83 0.39 2.80
N MET A 62 9.67 -0.46 3.41
CA MET A 62 9.73 -0.62 4.85
C MET A 62 10.16 0.66 5.55
N ARG A 63 11.11 1.43 4.99
CA ARG A 63 11.50 2.74 5.54
C ARG A 63 10.31 3.67 5.78
N GLN A 64 9.30 3.64 4.91
CA GLN A 64 8.06 4.39 5.09
C GLN A 64 7.11 3.73 6.09
N VAL A 65 6.97 2.40 6.04
CA VAL A 65 6.10 1.62 6.94
C VAL A 65 6.51 1.81 8.41
N ILE A 66 7.81 1.79 8.69
CA ILE A 66 8.36 1.94 10.05
C ILE A 66 8.75 3.38 10.38
N TYR A 67 8.35 4.37 9.57
CA TYR A 67 8.77 5.75 9.78
C TYR A 67 8.14 6.31 11.06
N PRO A 68 8.94 6.63 12.09
CA PRO A 68 8.41 6.93 13.42
C PRO A 68 7.64 8.25 13.51
N LYS A 69 7.75 9.11 12.50
CA LYS A 69 7.00 10.38 12.46
C LYS A 69 5.67 10.25 11.73
N ALA A 70 5.42 9.14 11.04
CA ALA A 70 4.09 8.87 10.48
C ALA A 70 3.16 8.41 11.60
N THR A 71 1.99 9.05 11.71
CA THR A 71 1.01 8.73 12.75
C THR A 71 -0.30 8.22 12.18
N ARG A 72 -0.54 8.44 10.89
CA ARG A 72 -1.76 8.03 10.19
C ARG A 72 -1.45 7.42 8.85
N TYR A 73 -2.24 6.43 8.47
CA TYR A 73 -2.14 5.80 7.17
C TYR A 73 -3.52 5.43 6.63
N GLY A 74 -3.62 5.25 5.31
CA GLY A 74 -4.82 4.71 4.67
C GLY A 74 -4.45 4.04 3.35
N CYS A 75 -5.05 2.89 3.08
CA CYS A 75 -4.72 2.06 1.94
C CYS A 75 -5.93 1.83 1.04
N SER A 76 -5.72 1.84 -0.27
CA SER A 76 -6.77 1.45 -1.21
C SER A 76 -6.19 0.59 -2.32
N ALA A 77 -7.04 -0.29 -2.85
CA ALA A 77 -6.70 -1.20 -3.92
C ALA A 77 -7.52 -0.91 -5.17
N ARG A 78 -6.92 -1.15 -6.33
CA ARG A 78 -7.63 -1.26 -7.60
C ARG A 78 -7.46 -2.67 -8.16
N LEU A 79 -8.58 -3.36 -8.32
CA LEU A 79 -8.62 -4.65 -9.01
C LEU A 79 -8.70 -4.43 -10.51
N ARG A 80 -7.84 -5.13 -11.25
CA ARG A 80 -7.82 -5.13 -12.71
C ARG A 80 -7.69 -6.56 -13.22
N ARG A 81 -7.95 -6.73 -14.50
CA ARG A 81 -7.63 -7.94 -15.24
C ARG A 81 -6.66 -7.57 -16.35
N ASN A 82 -5.57 -8.31 -16.47
CA ASN A 82 -4.70 -8.16 -17.62
C ASN A 82 -5.48 -8.60 -18.87
N LYS A 83 -5.66 -7.69 -19.82
CA LYS A 83 -6.46 -7.95 -21.03
C LYS A 83 -5.85 -9.02 -21.93
N LYS A 84 -4.53 -9.22 -21.89
CA LYS A 84 -3.82 -10.19 -22.74
C LYS A 84 -3.77 -11.58 -22.11
N THR A 85 -3.49 -11.66 -20.82
CA THR A 85 -3.28 -12.94 -20.12
C THR A 85 -4.51 -13.42 -19.34
N GLY A 86 -5.52 -12.57 -19.14
CA GLY A 86 -6.70 -12.88 -18.33
C GLY A 86 -6.46 -12.93 -16.82
N VAL A 87 -5.19 -12.85 -16.39
CA VAL A 87 -4.77 -12.89 -15.00
C VAL A 87 -5.33 -11.69 -14.23
N ARG A 88 -5.81 -11.92 -13.01
CA ARG A 88 -6.28 -10.85 -12.13
C ARG A 88 -5.08 -10.16 -11.48
N ARG A 89 -5.17 -8.84 -11.34
CA ARG A 89 -4.14 -7.97 -10.78
C ARG A 89 -4.75 -7.09 -9.71
N MET A 90 -4.04 -6.91 -8.60
CA MET A 90 -4.40 -6.00 -7.52
C MET A 90 -3.29 -4.98 -7.33
N GLU A 91 -3.63 -3.71 -7.51
CA GLU A 91 -2.73 -2.56 -7.36
C GLU A 91 -3.06 -1.85 -6.04
N TRP A 92 -2.15 -1.93 -5.06
CA TRP A 92 -2.31 -1.26 -3.77
C TRP A 92 -1.51 0.02 -3.69
N VAL A 93 -2.11 1.02 -3.05
CA VAL A 93 -1.43 2.23 -2.59
C VAL A 93 -1.78 2.42 -1.11
N CYS A 94 -0.77 2.59 -0.27
CA CYS A 94 -0.91 3.05 1.11
C CYS A 94 -0.27 4.43 1.23
N LEU A 95 -1.02 5.41 1.74
CA LEU A 95 -0.54 6.76 1.98
C LEU A 95 -0.37 7.00 3.47
N TYR A 96 0.66 7.76 3.81
CA TYR A 96 1.04 8.13 5.18
C TYR A 96 1.04 9.65 5.30
N ASP A 97 0.67 10.16 6.47
CA ASP A 97 0.66 11.60 6.76
C ASP A 97 2.05 12.26 6.73
N LYS A 98 3.12 11.46 6.81
CA LYS A 98 4.52 11.92 6.73
C LYS A 98 5.38 10.99 5.87
N LYS A 99 6.32 11.60 5.14
CA LYS A 99 7.37 10.95 4.33
C LYS A 99 8.74 11.03 5.02
#